data_AF-F3KWN0-F1
#
_entry.id   AF-F3KWN0-F1
#
_cell.length_a   1.000
_cell.length_b   1.000
_cell.length_c   1.000
_cell.angle_alpha   90.00
_cell.angle_beta   90.00
_cell.angle_gamma   90.00
#
_symmetry.space_group_name_H-M   'P 1'
#
loop_
_entity.id
_entity.type
_entity.pdbx_description
1 polymer ?
#
loop_
_entity_poly.entity_id
_entity_poly.type
_entity_poly.pdbx_seq_one_letter_code
_entity_poly.pdbx_strand_id
1 'polypeptide(L)'
;MNAPLPAHVRRALDTVTLDDKYALASGQAFMSGVQALVRLPMLQRQRDAAAGRNTAGFISGYRGSPLGTYDQALWKAKPHLQAQHIVFQPGVNEELAATAVWGTQQLGFAPPGSHRFDGVFGLWYGKGPGADRCADVFKHANLAGTTPWGGVIAVAGDDHVAKSSTAAHQSDHLFKACGLPVFFPANVQEILDLGIHAWALSRYAGVWSGMKTIQEIVESSATVQIDPGRVRILIPEDFQMPPGGVHIRWPDAPLDQEARLYDCKWYAALAYVRANRLNRNVIEGPADVFGLIASGKAYNDTRQALLDLGLDESTCRRLGIRLHKVGVVWPLEAQLTREFAQGLREILVVEEKRQVIEYQLKEELYNWRSDVRPNVLGKFDEGDDAAGGHFGGEWSLPNPTSHTLLRANADLSPALIARAIARRLKKLGLAREGSDTAARMDAHLAVLDAKERAMHALDLRTSGSKAAERQPWFCAGCPHNTSTRVPEGSRAMAGIGCHYMALWMDRSTLGFTQMGGEGVPWVGQQPFTTEPHVFANLGDGTYFHSGILAIRQAIAAGVNITYKILYNDAVAMTGGQQIGERPEGHSVLQIMNSLLSEGVARLVIVSDQPEKYRGAALAQGVAVL
;
A
#
# COMPACT_ATOMS: atom_id res chain seq x y z
N MET A 1 -35.28 19.71 -9.52
CA MET A 1 -35.24 19.11 -10.87
C MET A 1 -35.82 17.70 -10.77
N ASN A 2 -37.10 17.53 -11.07
CA ASN A 2 -37.80 16.22 -11.04
C ASN A 2 -38.25 15.83 -12.46
N ALA A 3 -37.35 15.88 -13.43
CA ALA A 3 -37.65 15.32 -14.75
C ALA A 3 -37.61 13.78 -14.63
N PRO A 4 -38.63 13.03 -15.09
CA PRO A 4 -38.59 11.58 -15.08
C PRO A 4 -37.42 11.09 -15.94
N LEU A 5 -36.65 10.16 -15.40
CA LEU A 5 -35.50 9.57 -16.10
C LEU A 5 -35.93 9.00 -17.46
N PRO A 6 -35.16 9.23 -18.54
CA PRO A 6 -35.46 8.67 -19.86
C PRO A 6 -35.65 7.15 -19.80
N ALA A 7 -36.54 6.60 -20.62
CA ALA A 7 -36.93 5.18 -20.56
C ALA A 7 -35.77 4.19 -20.71
N HIS A 8 -34.72 4.55 -21.45
CA HIS A 8 -33.50 3.74 -21.59
C HIS A 8 -32.66 3.74 -20.31
N VAL A 9 -32.62 4.86 -19.56
CA VAL A 9 -31.95 4.95 -18.26
C VAL A 9 -32.73 4.18 -17.20
N ARG A 10 -34.07 4.23 -17.23
CA ARG A 10 -34.91 3.38 -16.38
C ARG A 10 -34.71 1.89 -16.63
N ARG A 11 -34.74 1.44 -17.90
CA ARG A 11 -34.44 0.04 -18.23
C ARG A 11 -33.04 -0.39 -17.80
N ALA A 12 -32.04 0.46 -17.99
CA ALA A 12 -30.68 0.18 -17.53
C ALA A 12 -30.66 -0.01 -16.00
N LEU A 13 -31.29 0.91 -15.24
CA LEU A 13 -31.43 0.84 -13.78
C LEU A 13 -32.24 -0.38 -13.30
N ASP A 14 -33.29 -0.77 -14.03
CA ASP A 14 -34.13 -1.95 -13.71
C ASP A 14 -33.39 -3.27 -13.94
N THR A 15 -32.32 -3.27 -14.75
CA THR A 15 -31.46 -4.43 -15.02
C THR A 15 -30.15 -4.45 -14.23
N VAL A 16 -29.85 -3.42 -13.42
CA VAL A 16 -28.60 -3.38 -12.65
C VAL A 16 -28.65 -4.41 -11.52
N THR A 17 -27.68 -5.31 -11.51
CA THR A 17 -27.48 -6.27 -10.40
C THR A 17 -26.23 -5.92 -9.59
N LEU A 18 -26.16 -6.38 -8.34
CA LEU A 18 -24.95 -6.22 -7.51
C LEU A 18 -23.73 -6.96 -8.08
N ASP A 19 -23.96 -7.93 -8.96
CA ASP A 19 -22.93 -8.74 -9.62
C ASP A 19 -22.41 -8.07 -10.90
N ASP A 20 -23.03 -7.00 -11.38
CA ASP A 20 -22.63 -6.26 -12.58
C ASP A 20 -21.17 -5.80 -12.51
N LYS A 21 -20.68 -5.45 -11.31
CA LYS A 21 -19.27 -5.12 -11.05
C LYS A 21 -18.28 -6.22 -11.45
N TYR A 22 -18.73 -7.48 -11.53
CA TYR A 22 -17.94 -8.64 -11.95
C TYR A 22 -18.44 -9.27 -13.27
N ALA A 23 -19.72 -9.14 -13.59
CA ALA A 23 -20.33 -9.79 -14.75
C ALA A 23 -20.34 -8.92 -16.01
N LEU A 24 -20.38 -7.58 -15.89
CA LEU A 24 -20.47 -6.70 -17.06
C LEU A 24 -19.25 -6.83 -17.96
N ALA A 25 -19.46 -7.24 -19.22
CA ALA A 25 -18.39 -7.32 -20.21
C ALA A 25 -17.79 -5.94 -20.54
N SER A 26 -18.64 -4.92 -20.67
CA SER A 26 -18.24 -3.52 -20.84
C SER A 26 -19.34 -2.56 -20.33
N GLY A 27 -18.98 -1.30 -20.06
CA GLY A 27 -19.92 -0.26 -19.62
C GLY A 27 -19.49 0.43 -18.32
N GLN A 28 -20.44 1.07 -17.64
CA GLN A 28 -20.18 1.69 -16.33
C GLN A 28 -20.62 0.76 -15.20
N ALA A 29 -19.82 0.67 -14.15
CA ALA A 29 -20.15 -0.07 -12.94
C ALA A 29 -19.76 0.75 -11.71
N PHE A 30 -20.62 0.74 -10.68
CA PHE A 30 -20.29 1.32 -9.38
C PHE A 30 -19.55 0.28 -8.52
N MET A 31 -18.34 0.60 -8.07
CA MET A 31 -17.54 -0.32 -7.26
C MET A 31 -16.56 0.39 -6.33
N SER A 32 -16.15 -0.33 -5.28
CA SER A 32 -15.04 0.09 -4.42
C SER A 32 -13.68 -0.22 -5.01
N GLY A 33 -12.61 0.37 -4.47
CA GLY A 33 -11.24 0.01 -4.86
C GLY A 33 -10.88 -1.45 -4.60
N VAL A 34 -11.36 -2.05 -3.50
CA VAL A 34 -11.24 -3.50 -3.27
C VAL A 34 -11.91 -4.33 -4.37
N GLN A 35 -13.10 -3.91 -4.81
CA GLN A 35 -13.81 -4.59 -5.90
C GLN A 35 -13.11 -4.38 -7.25
N ALA A 36 -12.49 -3.22 -7.47
CA ALA A 36 -11.64 -2.99 -8.63
C ALA A 36 -10.42 -3.93 -8.66
N LEU A 37 -9.79 -4.20 -7.50
CA LEU A 37 -8.70 -5.19 -7.40
C LEU A 37 -9.18 -6.62 -7.74
N VAL A 38 -10.40 -7.00 -7.35
CA VAL A 38 -11.01 -8.28 -7.76
C VAL A 38 -11.27 -8.30 -9.27
N ARG A 39 -11.71 -7.18 -9.84
CA ARG A 39 -12.07 -7.07 -11.26
C ARG A 39 -10.86 -7.05 -12.20
N LEU A 40 -9.78 -6.40 -11.79
CA LEU A 40 -8.54 -6.24 -12.54
C LEU A 40 -8.00 -7.55 -13.18
N PRO A 41 -7.81 -8.67 -12.47
CA PRO A 41 -7.30 -9.92 -13.06
C PRO A 41 -8.26 -10.51 -14.11
N MET A 42 -9.58 -10.31 -13.96
CA MET A 42 -10.55 -10.74 -14.98
C MET A 42 -10.38 -9.95 -16.28
N LEU A 43 -10.14 -8.64 -16.18
CA LEU A 43 -9.85 -7.80 -17.36
C LEU A 43 -8.57 -8.23 -18.05
N GLN A 44 -7.51 -8.54 -17.30
CA GLN A 44 -6.26 -9.04 -17.88
C GLN A 44 -6.46 -10.36 -18.63
N ARG A 45 -7.18 -11.32 -18.04
CA ARG A 45 -7.50 -12.59 -18.72
C ARG A 45 -8.28 -12.36 -20.02
N GLN A 46 -9.27 -11.47 -19.99
CA GLN A 46 -10.09 -11.16 -21.17
C GLN A 46 -9.25 -10.53 -22.29
N ARG A 47 -8.32 -9.63 -21.93
CA ARG A 47 -7.36 -9.05 -22.89
C ARG A 47 -6.46 -10.10 -23.50
N ASP A 48 -5.92 -11.01 -22.69
CA ASP A 48 -5.08 -12.10 -23.19
C ASP A 48 -5.85 -13.03 -24.12
N ALA A 49 -7.11 -13.34 -23.79
CA ALA A 49 -8.00 -14.14 -24.65
C ALA A 49 -8.22 -13.47 -26.01
N ALA A 50 -8.48 -12.16 -26.01
CA ALA A 50 -8.66 -11.37 -27.23
C ALA A 50 -7.37 -11.32 -28.08
N ALA A 51 -6.20 -11.44 -27.45
CA ALA A 51 -4.91 -11.59 -28.11
C ALA A 51 -4.57 -13.05 -28.51
N GLY A 52 -5.52 -13.99 -28.37
CA GLY A 52 -5.35 -15.40 -28.74
C GLY A 52 -4.50 -16.22 -27.75
N ARG A 53 -4.34 -15.73 -26.51
CA ARG A 53 -3.55 -16.41 -25.46
C ARG A 53 -4.43 -17.08 -24.43
N ASN A 54 -4.04 -18.30 -24.04
CA ASN A 54 -4.65 -19.07 -22.97
C ASN A 54 -3.84 -18.89 -21.68
N THR A 55 -4.00 -17.74 -21.04
CA THR A 55 -3.37 -17.45 -19.74
C THR A 55 -4.26 -17.84 -18.56
N ALA A 56 -3.65 -17.85 -17.37
CA ALA A 56 -4.33 -18.00 -16.08
C ALA A 56 -3.85 -16.93 -15.10
N GLY A 57 -4.57 -16.74 -14.00
CA GLY A 57 -4.21 -15.79 -12.95
C GLY A 57 -3.99 -16.49 -11.60
N PHE A 58 -3.05 -16.01 -10.81
CA PHE A 58 -2.84 -16.47 -9.44
C PHE A 58 -2.76 -15.28 -8.48
N ILE A 59 -3.58 -15.33 -7.43
CA ILE A 59 -3.67 -14.29 -6.42
C ILE A 59 -3.31 -14.91 -5.08
N SER A 60 -2.36 -14.30 -4.37
CA SER A 60 -2.01 -14.68 -3.00
C SER A 60 -1.60 -13.47 -2.19
N GLY A 61 -1.77 -13.53 -0.89
CA GLY A 61 -1.43 -12.44 0.01
C GLY A 61 -1.86 -12.74 1.43
N TYR A 62 -1.64 -11.77 2.31
CA TYR A 62 -2.15 -11.83 3.67
C TYR A 62 -2.96 -10.58 3.99
N ARG A 63 -4.15 -10.80 4.54
CA ARG A 63 -5.10 -9.75 4.91
C ARG A 63 -4.53 -8.77 5.93
N GLY A 64 -4.80 -7.49 5.71
CA GLY A 64 -4.47 -6.41 6.63
C GLY A 64 -5.05 -5.11 6.10
N SER A 65 -5.48 -4.22 7.00
CA SER A 65 -5.97 -2.89 6.61
C SER A 65 -4.93 -2.12 5.80
N PRO A 66 -5.33 -1.37 4.74
CA PRO A 66 -6.70 -1.14 4.26
C PRO A 66 -7.25 -2.21 3.30
N LEU A 67 -6.50 -3.30 3.06
CA LEU A 67 -6.90 -4.44 2.21
C LEU A 67 -7.57 -5.58 2.99
N GLY A 68 -8.01 -5.32 4.23
CA GLY A 68 -8.48 -6.36 5.15
C GLY A 68 -9.69 -7.16 4.64
N THR A 69 -10.51 -6.56 3.77
CA THR A 69 -11.72 -7.20 3.21
C THR A 69 -11.49 -7.87 1.85
N TYR A 70 -10.26 -7.82 1.31
CA TYR A 70 -9.98 -8.30 -0.03
C TYR A 70 -10.17 -9.81 -0.18
N ASP A 71 -9.68 -10.62 0.77
CA ASP A 71 -9.90 -12.08 0.80
C ASP A 71 -11.40 -12.43 0.69
N GLN A 72 -12.24 -11.72 1.46
CA GLN A 72 -13.68 -11.94 1.46
C GLN A 72 -14.31 -11.59 0.12
N ALA A 73 -13.84 -10.52 -0.52
CA ALA A 73 -14.31 -10.13 -1.85
C ALA A 73 -13.90 -11.17 -2.91
N LEU A 74 -12.67 -11.70 -2.83
CA LEU A 74 -12.18 -12.76 -3.72
C LEU A 74 -12.94 -14.08 -3.53
N TRP A 75 -13.18 -14.51 -2.28
CA TRP A 75 -13.98 -15.71 -2.01
C TRP A 75 -15.41 -15.57 -2.52
N LYS A 76 -16.05 -14.41 -2.32
CA LYS A 76 -17.39 -14.13 -2.88
C LYS A 76 -17.39 -14.15 -4.41
N ALA A 77 -16.33 -13.67 -5.05
CA ALA A 77 -16.19 -13.64 -6.51
C ALA A 77 -15.62 -14.93 -7.11
N LYS A 78 -15.39 -15.99 -6.33
CA LYS A 78 -14.75 -17.24 -6.76
C LYS A 78 -15.34 -17.82 -8.05
N PRO A 79 -16.68 -17.89 -8.26
CA PRO A 79 -17.23 -18.39 -9.52
C PRO A 79 -16.79 -17.59 -10.75
N HIS A 80 -16.76 -16.25 -10.63
CA HIS A 80 -16.31 -15.36 -11.71
C HIS A 80 -14.81 -15.48 -11.98
N LEU A 81 -14.00 -15.64 -10.92
CA LEU A 81 -12.55 -15.85 -11.04
C LEU A 81 -12.25 -17.18 -11.73
N GLN A 82 -12.91 -18.27 -11.33
CA GLN A 82 -12.71 -19.59 -11.91
C GLN A 82 -13.11 -19.65 -13.39
N ALA A 83 -14.18 -18.97 -13.78
CA ALA A 83 -14.60 -18.83 -15.18
C ALA A 83 -13.52 -18.14 -16.06
N GLN A 84 -12.58 -17.44 -15.45
CA GLN A 84 -11.47 -16.74 -16.09
C GLN A 84 -10.10 -17.39 -15.81
N HIS A 85 -10.08 -18.65 -15.34
CA HIS A 85 -8.85 -19.37 -14.97
C HIS A 85 -8.02 -18.66 -13.88
N ILE A 86 -8.68 -17.92 -12.98
CA ILE A 86 -8.01 -17.22 -11.88
C ILE A 86 -8.19 -18.02 -10.59
N VAL A 87 -7.07 -18.32 -9.94
CA VAL A 87 -7.02 -19.00 -8.64
C VAL A 87 -6.63 -18.00 -7.57
N PHE A 88 -7.42 -17.94 -6.51
CA PHE A 88 -7.07 -17.24 -5.28
C PHE A 88 -6.71 -18.27 -4.21
N GLN A 89 -5.53 -18.10 -3.62
CA GLN A 89 -5.01 -18.91 -2.52
C GLN A 89 -4.30 -17.97 -1.53
N PRO A 90 -4.93 -17.58 -0.40
CA PRO A 90 -4.27 -16.74 0.60
C PRO A 90 -3.06 -17.46 1.20
N GLY A 91 -2.06 -16.67 1.58
CA GLY A 91 -0.86 -17.17 2.24
C GLY A 91 -1.08 -17.35 3.74
N VAL A 92 -0.16 -18.10 4.36
CA VAL A 92 -0.05 -18.16 5.83
C VAL A 92 0.48 -16.83 6.38
N ASN A 93 1.43 -16.23 5.67
CA ASN A 93 1.93 -14.87 5.87
C ASN A 93 2.22 -14.23 4.50
N GLU A 94 2.62 -12.96 4.52
CA GLU A 94 2.89 -12.18 3.33
C GLU A 94 4.06 -12.74 2.49
N GLU A 95 5.13 -13.20 3.17
CA GLU A 95 6.34 -13.71 2.53
C GLU A 95 6.07 -15.01 1.77
N LEU A 96 5.40 -15.98 2.40
CA LEU A 96 5.02 -17.24 1.77
C LEU A 96 4.02 -17.04 0.63
N ALA A 97 3.13 -16.05 0.74
CA ALA A 97 2.27 -15.65 -0.37
C ALA A 97 3.08 -15.13 -1.56
N ALA A 98 4.07 -14.27 -1.32
CA ALA A 98 4.95 -13.77 -2.38
C ALA A 98 5.76 -14.91 -3.01
N THR A 99 6.25 -15.86 -2.21
CA THR A 99 6.95 -17.05 -2.69
C THR A 99 6.05 -17.91 -3.57
N ALA A 100 4.78 -18.09 -3.20
CA ALA A 100 3.81 -18.81 -4.02
C ALA A 100 3.56 -18.10 -5.36
N VAL A 101 3.43 -16.77 -5.36
CA VAL A 101 3.31 -15.98 -6.59
C VAL A 101 4.57 -16.12 -7.46
N TRP A 102 5.76 -16.08 -6.87
CA TRP A 102 7.01 -16.30 -7.61
C TRP A 102 7.07 -17.69 -8.25
N GLY A 103 6.60 -18.73 -7.56
CA GLY A 103 6.50 -20.09 -8.10
C GLY A 103 5.69 -20.17 -9.40
N THR A 104 4.70 -19.31 -9.61
CA THR A 104 3.93 -19.27 -10.87
C THR A 104 4.77 -18.84 -12.08
N GLN A 105 5.87 -18.11 -11.87
CA GLN A 105 6.80 -17.71 -12.92
C GLN A 105 7.83 -18.81 -13.22
N GLN A 106 7.90 -19.85 -12.39
CA GLN A 106 8.87 -20.94 -12.50
C GLN A 106 8.31 -22.17 -13.23
N LEU A 107 7.07 -22.12 -13.72
CA LEU A 107 6.43 -23.27 -14.40
C LEU A 107 7.22 -23.76 -15.62
N GLY A 108 7.99 -22.88 -16.28
CA GLY A 108 8.86 -23.24 -17.39
C GLY A 108 10.06 -24.11 -17.01
N PHE A 109 10.33 -24.32 -15.71
CA PHE A 109 11.41 -25.19 -15.23
C PHE A 109 11.01 -26.66 -15.20
N ALA A 110 9.70 -26.94 -15.26
CA ALA A 110 9.17 -28.29 -15.32
C ALA A 110 9.40 -28.92 -16.71
N PRO A 111 9.28 -30.26 -16.86
CA PRO A 111 9.45 -30.93 -18.15
C PRO A 111 8.60 -30.31 -19.27
N PRO A 112 9.10 -30.21 -20.51
CA PRO A 112 8.35 -29.66 -21.63
C PRO A 112 6.97 -30.32 -21.80
N GLY A 113 5.94 -29.51 -22.10
CA GLY A 113 4.55 -29.98 -22.26
C GLY A 113 3.76 -30.20 -20.98
N SER A 114 4.36 -30.01 -19.79
CA SER A 114 3.65 -30.11 -18.51
C SER A 114 2.77 -28.90 -18.17
N HIS A 115 2.94 -27.78 -18.88
CA HIS A 115 2.18 -26.55 -18.67
C HIS A 115 0.80 -26.61 -19.32
N ARG A 116 -0.22 -26.11 -18.61
CA ARG A 116 -1.61 -26.04 -19.08
C ARG A 116 -1.98 -24.70 -19.74
N PHE A 117 -1.17 -23.67 -19.52
CA PHE A 117 -1.43 -22.28 -19.91
C PHE A 117 -0.16 -21.66 -20.50
N ASP A 118 -0.33 -20.65 -21.36
CA ASP A 118 0.78 -19.92 -22.00
C ASP A 118 1.60 -19.09 -20.99
N GLY A 119 0.99 -18.75 -19.85
CA GLY A 119 1.59 -18.00 -18.76
C GLY A 119 0.58 -17.81 -17.62
N VAL A 120 1.09 -17.55 -16.41
CA VAL A 120 0.28 -17.29 -15.23
C VAL A 120 0.63 -15.90 -14.70
N PHE A 121 -0.29 -14.93 -14.80
CA PHE A 121 -0.07 -13.60 -14.24
C PHE A 121 -0.35 -13.61 -12.74
N GLY A 122 0.53 -12.96 -11.97
CA GLY A 122 0.49 -12.97 -10.51
C GLY A 122 -0.02 -11.66 -9.92
N LEU A 123 -0.76 -11.75 -8.82
CA LEU A 123 -1.06 -10.62 -7.94
C LEU A 123 -0.73 -11.02 -6.49
N TRP A 124 0.28 -10.37 -5.94
CA TRP A 124 0.54 -10.38 -4.50
C TRP A 124 -0.18 -9.21 -3.83
N TYR A 125 -0.69 -9.40 -2.61
CA TYR A 125 -1.18 -8.28 -1.78
C TYR A 125 -0.79 -8.40 -0.30
N GLY A 126 -0.62 -7.25 0.35
CA GLY A 126 -0.38 -7.18 1.78
C GLY A 126 -0.50 -5.75 2.31
N LYS A 127 -0.62 -5.61 3.63
CA LYS A 127 -0.45 -4.29 4.27
C LYS A 127 1.01 -3.85 4.21
N GLY A 128 1.25 -2.55 4.40
CA GLY A 128 2.59 -1.96 4.40
C GLY A 128 3.68 -2.76 5.14
N PRO A 129 3.56 -2.99 6.46
CA PRO A 129 4.56 -3.77 7.21
C PRO A 129 4.70 -5.23 6.75
N GLY A 130 3.66 -5.77 6.10
CA GLY A 130 3.71 -7.09 5.48
C GLY A 130 4.57 -7.10 4.23
N ALA A 131 4.58 -6.00 3.46
CA ALA A 131 5.51 -5.79 2.36
C ALA A 131 6.95 -5.76 2.88
N ASP A 132 7.24 -5.05 3.99
CA ASP A 132 8.59 -4.97 4.57
C ASP A 132 9.18 -6.36 4.86
N ARG A 133 8.34 -7.28 5.34
CA ARG A 133 8.73 -8.69 5.59
C ARG A 133 9.06 -9.47 4.32
N CYS A 134 8.57 -9.04 3.16
CA CYS A 134 8.75 -9.73 1.88
C CYS A 134 10.00 -9.28 1.12
N ALA A 135 10.82 -8.37 1.68
CA ALA A 135 11.96 -7.80 0.96
C ALA A 135 12.88 -8.85 0.32
N ASP A 136 13.12 -9.97 1.01
CA ASP A 136 13.97 -11.06 0.52
C ASP A 136 13.39 -11.74 -0.72
N VAL A 137 12.17 -12.26 -0.62
CA VAL A 137 11.48 -12.89 -1.76
C VAL A 137 11.22 -11.92 -2.91
N PHE A 138 10.93 -10.65 -2.64
CA PHE A 138 10.81 -9.63 -3.69
C PHE A 138 12.12 -9.45 -4.47
N LYS A 139 13.27 -9.41 -3.79
CA LYS A 139 14.57 -9.32 -4.45
C LYS A 139 14.87 -10.56 -5.28
N HIS A 140 14.68 -11.76 -4.72
CA HIS A 140 14.87 -13.01 -5.45
C HIS A 140 13.98 -13.09 -6.69
N ALA A 141 12.70 -12.77 -6.54
CA ALA A 141 11.75 -12.84 -7.63
C ALA A 141 12.01 -11.80 -8.73
N ASN A 142 12.46 -10.60 -8.37
CA ASN A 142 12.74 -9.54 -9.33
C ASN A 142 14.07 -9.74 -10.07
N LEU A 143 15.12 -10.23 -9.38
CA LEU A 143 16.38 -10.65 -9.98
C LEU A 143 16.13 -11.73 -11.04
N ALA A 144 15.43 -12.81 -10.66
CA ALA A 144 15.05 -13.89 -11.58
C ALA A 144 14.16 -13.36 -12.72
N GLY A 145 13.12 -12.61 -12.39
CA GLY A 145 12.18 -11.99 -13.32
C GLY A 145 10.88 -12.75 -13.54
N THR A 146 10.14 -12.34 -14.57
CA THR A 146 8.82 -12.88 -14.92
C THR A 146 8.84 -13.57 -16.28
N THR A 147 7.80 -14.35 -16.58
CA THR A 147 7.60 -14.98 -17.89
C THR A 147 6.90 -14.01 -18.87
N PRO A 148 7.03 -14.19 -20.21
CA PRO A 148 6.44 -13.28 -21.20
C PRO A 148 4.92 -13.09 -21.10
N TRP A 149 4.18 -14.11 -20.67
CA TRP A 149 2.71 -14.09 -20.52
C TRP A 149 2.24 -14.24 -19.07
N GLY A 150 3.19 -14.28 -18.11
CA GLY A 150 2.89 -14.15 -16.70
C GLY A 150 2.84 -12.68 -16.33
N GLY A 151 3.96 -12.18 -15.79
CA GLY A 151 4.02 -10.84 -15.19
C GLY A 151 3.41 -10.82 -13.79
N VAL A 152 3.86 -9.91 -12.93
CA VAL A 152 3.45 -9.87 -11.51
C VAL A 152 3.25 -8.43 -11.03
N ILE A 153 2.17 -8.23 -10.26
CA ILE A 153 1.92 -7.00 -9.50
C ILE A 153 1.99 -7.33 -8.00
N ALA A 154 2.74 -6.53 -7.23
CA ALA A 154 2.76 -6.53 -5.77
C ALA A 154 1.99 -5.31 -5.24
N VAL A 155 0.78 -5.53 -4.72
CA VAL A 155 -0.10 -4.48 -4.20
C VAL A 155 0.12 -4.29 -2.70
N ALA A 156 0.66 -3.13 -2.30
CA ALA A 156 0.78 -2.77 -0.90
C ALA A 156 -0.34 -1.79 -0.48
N GLY A 157 -1.01 -2.11 0.63
CA GLY A 157 -1.96 -1.22 1.29
C GLY A 157 -1.28 -0.41 2.38
N ASP A 158 -1.09 0.89 2.14
CA ASP A 158 -0.47 1.83 3.07
C ASP A 158 -1.52 2.55 3.94
N ASP A 159 -1.27 2.57 5.24
CA ASP A 159 -2.00 3.37 6.24
C ASP A 159 -1.12 4.57 6.62
N HIS A 160 -1.33 5.70 5.94
CA HIS A 160 -0.52 6.89 6.13
C HIS A 160 -0.69 7.49 7.54
N VAL A 161 -1.84 7.35 8.19
CA VAL A 161 -2.10 7.99 9.49
C VAL A 161 -2.09 7.02 10.67
N ALA A 162 -1.78 5.74 10.42
CA ALA A 162 -1.82 4.68 11.41
C ALA A 162 -3.19 4.55 12.09
N LYS A 163 -4.29 4.76 11.34
CA LYS A 163 -5.66 4.69 11.87
C LYS A 163 -6.01 3.29 12.38
N SER A 164 -5.42 2.28 11.75
CA SER A 164 -5.69 0.86 12.00
C SER A 164 -4.41 0.03 12.18
N SER A 165 -3.26 0.72 12.26
CA SER A 165 -1.93 0.15 12.24
C SER A 165 -1.10 0.67 13.41
N THR A 166 -0.11 -0.11 13.85
CA THR A 166 0.83 0.33 14.90
C THR A 166 1.97 1.21 14.39
N ALA A 167 2.11 1.33 13.07
CA ALA A 167 3.05 2.21 12.41
C ALA A 167 2.36 2.88 11.22
N ALA A 168 2.62 4.18 11.04
CA ALA A 168 2.31 4.86 9.79
C ALA A 168 3.27 4.35 8.72
N HIS A 169 2.76 4.02 7.53
CA HIS A 169 3.55 3.28 6.53
C HIS A 169 3.64 4.00 5.18
N GLN A 170 4.71 3.68 4.43
CA GLN A 170 4.95 4.12 3.06
C GLN A 170 5.78 3.06 2.31
N SER A 171 5.15 2.29 1.43
CA SER A 171 5.74 1.11 0.78
C SER A 171 6.61 1.41 -0.44
N ASP A 172 6.47 2.59 -1.05
CA ASP A 172 7.22 2.95 -2.26
C ASP A 172 8.75 2.93 -2.07
N HIS A 173 9.27 3.30 -0.90
CA HIS A 173 10.70 3.18 -0.55
C HIS A 173 11.19 1.72 -0.55
N LEU A 174 10.37 0.80 -0.04
CA LEU A 174 10.70 -0.62 -0.05
C LEU A 174 10.70 -1.17 -1.47
N PHE A 175 9.66 -0.86 -2.25
CA PHE A 175 9.58 -1.33 -3.63
C PHE A 175 10.74 -0.80 -4.47
N LYS A 176 11.14 0.47 -4.27
CA LYS A 176 12.38 1.03 -4.82
C LYS A 176 13.60 0.21 -4.41
N ALA A 177 13.75 -0.11 -3.12
CA ALA A 177 14.88 -0.91 -2.62
C ALA A 177 14.92 -2.35 -3.16
N CYS A 178 13.77 -2.89 -3.57
CA CYS A 178 13.65 -4.22 -4.20
C CYS A 178 13.73 -4.17 -5.74
N GLY A 179 13.79 -2.97 -6.32
CA GLY A 179 13.87 -2.79 -7.77
C GLY A 179 12.55 -2.92 -8.52
N LEU A 180 11.40 -2.76 -7.85
CA LEU A 180 10.05 -2.89 -8.44
C LEU A 180 9.52 -1.53 -8.89
N PRO A 181 9.22 -1.31 -10.18
CA PRO A 181 8.55 -0.09 -10.63
C PRO A 181 7.22 0.13 -9.91
N VAL A 182 7.00 1.32 -9.35
CA VAL A 182 5.90 1.62 -8.42
C VAL A 182 4.82 2.45 -9.10
N PHE A 183 3.67 1.84 -9.29
CA PHE A 183 2.45 2.51 -9.72
C PHE A 183 1.71 3.08 -8.52
N PHE A 184 1.16 4.30 -8.65
CA PHE A 184 0.37 4.93 -7.59
C PHE A 184 -0.96 5.50 -8.13
N PRO A 185 -2.04 4.70 -8.14
CA PRO A 185 -3.36 5.13 -8.59
C PRO A 185 -3.90 6.31 -7.79
N ALA A 186 -4.46 7.31 -8.48
CA ALA A 186 -5.14 8.43 -7.82
C ALA A 186 -6.61 8.15 -7.51
N ASN A 187 -7.23 7.13 -8.10
CA ASN A 187 -8.65 6.82 -7.91
C ASN A 187 -8.96 5.36 -8.26
N VAL A 188 -10.20 4.93 -8.05
CA VAL A 188 -10.67 3.56 -8.31
C VAL A 188 -10.50 3.15 -9.78
N GLN A 189 -10.75 4.04 -10.75
CA GLN A 189 -10.55 3.74 -12.17
C GLN A 189 -9.07 3.43 -12.46
N GLU A 190 -8.16 4.16 -11.84
CA GLU A 190 -6.73 3.97 -12.08
C GLU A 190 -6.16 2.69 -11.47
N ILE A 191 -6.84 2.07 -10.48
CA ILE A 191 -6.48 0.70 -10.06
C ILE A 191 -6.59 -0.25 -11.26
N LEU A 192 -7.66 -0.13 -12.06
CA LEU A 192 -7.84 -0.94 -13.26
C LEU A 192 -6.85 -0.53 -14.35
N ASP A 193 -6.79 0.76 -14.68
CA ASP A 193 -6.00 1.24 -15.81
C ASP A 193 -4.49 1.03 -15.62
N LEU A 194 -3.97 1.45 -14.46
CA LEU A 194 -2.56 1.29 -14.13
C LEU A 194 -2.23 -0.17 -13.79
N GLY A 195 -3.19 -0.95 -13.29
CA GLY A 195 -3.01 -2.39 -13.10
C GLY A 195 -2.74 -3.13 -14.41
N ILE A 196 -3.49 -2.83 -15.47
CA ILE A 196 -3.21 -3.38 -16.81
C ILE A 196 -1.83 -2.94 -17.32
N HIS A 197 -1.46 -1.67 -17.13
CA HIS A 197 -0.11 -1.23 -17.48
C HIS A 197 0.98 -1.89 -16.63
N ALA A 198 0.72 -2.21 -15.36
CA ALA A 198 1.69 -2.84 -14.46
C ALA A 198 2.01 -4.28 -14.89
N TRP A 199 1.01 -5.10 -15.23
CA TRP A 199 1.30 -6.42 -15.81
C TRP A 199 2.00 -6.32 -17.15
N ALA A 200 1.60 -5.39 -18.00
CA ALA A 200 2.24 -5.21 -19.31
C ALA A 200 3.69 -4.72 -19.21
N LEU A 201 4.00 -3.80 -18.28
CA LEU A 201 5.35 -3.39 -17.95
C LEU A 201 6.14 -4.58 -17.41
N SER A 202 5.56 -5.33 -16.47
CA SER A 202 6.18 -6.51 -15.87
C SER A 202 6.53 -7.56 -16.94
N ARG A 203 5.63 -7.82 -17.89
CA ARG A 203 5.85 -8.73 -19.02
C ARG A 203 6.87 -8.20 -20.01
N TYR A 204 6.94 -6.89 -20.25
CA TYR A 204 7.91 -6.30 -21.18
C TYR A 204 9.33 -6.30 -20.61
N ALA A 205 9.48 -5.84 -19.38
CA ALA A 205 10.78 -5.62 -18.74
C ALA A 205 11.28 -6.82 -17.91
N GLY A 206 10.47 -7.86 -17.71
CA GLY A 206 10.86 -9.03 -16.92
C GLY A 206 11.05 -8.73 -15.43
N VAL A 207 10.36 -7.71 -14.91
CA VAL A 207 10.41 -7.25 -13.51
C VAL A 207 9.08 -7.48 -12.81
N TRP A 208 9.08 -7.51 -11.49
CA TRP A 208 7.84 -7.33 -10.72
C TRP A 208 7.45 -5.86 -10.69
N SER A 209 6.16 -5.55 -10.73
CA SER A 209 5.66 -4.17 -10.57
C SER A 209 5.04 -3.98 -9.20
N GLY A 210 5.44 -2.96 -8.47
CA GLY A 210 4.79 -2.53 -7.23
C GLY A 210 3.56 -1.66 -7.54
N MET A 211 2.51 -1.78 -6.73
CA MET A 211 1.37 -0.87 -6.73
C MET A 211 1.10 -0.41 -5.31
N LYS A 212 1.30 0.88 -5.07
CA LYS A 212 0.93 1.52 -3.81
C LYS A 212 -0.55 1.84 -3.83
N THR A 213 -1.27 1.38 -2.82
CA THR A 213 -2.66 1.75 -2.57
C THR A 213 -2.79 2.32 -1.17
N ILE A 214 -3.70 3.25 -0.97
CA ILE A 214 -3.96 3.87 0.34
C ILE A 214 -5.43 3.72 0.69
N GLN A 215 -5.73 3.82 1.98
CA GLN A 215 -7.07 3.65 2.54
C GLN A 215 -8.14 4.43 1.76
N GLU A 216 -7.88 5.70 1.47
CA GLU A 216 -8.81 6.62 0.81
C GLU A 216 -9.18 6.19 -0.61
N ILE A 217 -8.33 5.41 -1.27
CA ILE A 217 -8.58 4.92 -2.63
C ILE A 217 -9.21 3.52 -2.60
N VAL A 218 -8.78 2.64 -1.70
CA VAL A 218 -9.30 1.25 -1.69
C VAL A 218 -10.65 1.12 -1.01
N GLU A 219 -10.92 1.94 0.01
CA GLU A 219 -12.20 1.94 0.74
C GLU A 219 -13.23 2.88 0.12
N SER A 220 -12.84 3.80 -0.77
CA SER A 220 -13.78 4.63 -1.50
C SER A 220 -14.46 3.85 -2.63
N SER A 221 -15.62 4.36 -3.06
CA SER A 221 -16.40 3.81 -4.18
C SER A 221 -16.63 4.86 -5.25
N ALA A 222 -16.62 4.44 -6.50
CA ALA A 222 -16.83 5.31 -7.65
C ALA A 222 -17.51 4.55 -8.79
N THR A 223 -18.13 5.29 -9.70
CA THR A 223 -18.52 4.76 -11.01
C THR A 223 -17.28 4.69 -11.89
N VAL A 224 -16.97 3.49 -12.38
CA VAL A 224 -15.83 3.24 -13.27
C VAL A 224 -16.29 2.70 -14.61
N GLN A 225 -15.50 2.95 -15.64
CA GLN A 225 -15.66 2.37 -16.97
C GLN A 225 -14.93 1.03 -17.03
N ILE A 226 -15.69 -0.03 -17.25
CA ILE A 226 -15.24 -1.39 -17.50
C ILE A 226 -15.19 -1.58 -19.01
N ASP A 227 -13.99 -1.87 -19.52
CA ASP A 227 -13.78 -2.30 -20.89
C ASP A 227 -12.38 -2.93 -20.98
N PRO A 228 -12.25 -4.22 -21.37
CA PRO A 228 -10.96 -4.84 -21.60
C PRO A 228 -10.09 -4.07 -22.59
N GLY A 229 -10.65 -3.35 -23.56
CA GLY A 229 -9.93 -2.55 -24.55
C GLY A 229 -9.56 -1.14 -24.10
N ARG A 230 -10.02 -0.68 -22.94
CA ARG A 230 -9.89 0.72 -22.49
C ARG A 230 -8.45 1.22 -22.46
N VAL A 231 -7.53 0.37 -22.01
CA VAL A 231 -6.10 0.68 -21.91
C VAL A 231 -5.40 0.32 -23.21
N ARG A 232 -4.84 1.31 -23.88
CA ARG A 232 -3.95 1.10 -25.04
C ARG A 232 -2.52 0.91 -24.53
N ILE A 233 -1.99 -0.30 -24.74
CA ILE A 233 -0.59 -0.61 -24.42
C ILE A 233 0.24 -0.35 -25.67
N LEU A 234 1.31 0.43 -25.50
CA LEU A 234 2.35 0.64 -26.50
C LEU A 234 3.61 -0.10 -26.04
N ILE A 235 4.09 -1.03 -26.86
CA ILE A 235 5.37 -1.71 -26.61
C ILE A 235 6.47 -0.85 -27.22
N PRO A 236 7.51 -0.46 -26.46
CA PRO A 236 8.61 0.32 -27.02
C PRO A 236 9.34 -0.44 -28.14
N GLU A 237 9.65 0.27 -29.22
CA GLU A 237 10.43 -0.25 -30.36
C GLU A 237 11.87 0.31 -30.36
N ASP A 238 12.14 1.31 -29.53
CA ASP A 238 13.39 2.07 -29.44
C ASP A 238 14.36 1.54 -28.37
N PHE A 239 14.01 0.47 -27.68
CA PHE A 239 14.85 -0.16 -26.65
C PHE A 239 15.31 -1.55 -27.09
N GLN A 240 16.63 -1.73 -27.19
CA GLN A 240 17.22 -3.00 -27.58
C GLN A 240 17.29 -3.97 -26.39
N MET A 241 16.58 -5.09 -26.49
CA MET A 241 16.65 -6.17 -25.49
C MET A 241 18.01 -6.89 -25.53
N PRO A 242 18.53 -7.37 -24.39
CA PRO A 242 19.78 -8.12 -24.35
C PRO A 242 19.65 -9.48 -25.04
N PRO A 243 20.76 -10.10 -25.48
CA PRO A 243 20.78 -11.48 -25.94
C PRO A 243 20.15 -12.43 -24.90
N GLY A 244 19.25 -13.32 -25.36
CA GLY A 244 18.50 -14.20 -24.48
C GLY A 244 17.35 -13.53 -23.71
N GLY A 245 17.12 -12.23 -23.88
CA GLY A 245 16.00 -11.49 -23.28
C GLY A 245 16.09 -11.29 -21.77
N VAL A 246 15.00 -10.80 -21.19
CA VAL A 246 14.92 -10.37 -19.77
C VAL A 246 14.18 -11.34 -18.84
N HIS A 247 13.57 -12.39 -19.39
CA HIS A 247 12.70 -13.28 -18.62
C HIS A 247 13.45 -14.25 -17.72
N ILE A 248 12.72 -14.77 -16.73
CA ILE A 248 13.19 -15.83 -15.85
C ILE A 248 13.61 -17.08 -16.62
N ARG A 249 14.69 -17.72 -16.16
CA ARG A 249 15.27 -18.93 -16.77
C ARG A 249 15.96 -19.79 -15.73
N TRP A 250 16.25 -21.04 -16.09
CA TRP A 250 17.01 -21.97 -15.28
C TRP A 250 17.93 -22.83 -16.16
N PRO A 251 19.19 -23.07 -15.77
CA PRO A 251 19.92 -22.43 -14.68
C PRO A 251 20.23 -20.94 -15.00
N ASP A 252 20.39 -20.10 -13.97
CA ASP A 252 20.72 -18.67 -14.12
C ASP A 252 21.63 -18.22 -12.97
N ALA A 253 22.86 -17.78 -13.27
CA ALA A 253 23.83 -17.46 -12.23
C ALA A 253 23.46 -16.14 -11.52
N PRO A 254 23.74 -15.99 -10.20
CA PRO A 254 23.34 -14.80 -9.46
C PRO A 254 23.86 -13.47 -10.05
N LEU A 255 25.12 -13.42 -10.51
CA LEU A 255 25.68 -12.21 -11.11
C LEU A 255 25.07 -11.88 -12.48
N ASP A 256 24.65 -12.89 -13.23
CA ASP A 256 23.95 -12.68 -14.51
C ASP A 256 22.54 -12.13 -14.28
N GLN A 257 21.86 -12.57 -13.21
CA GLN A 257 20.57 -12.02 -12.81
C GLN A 257 20.68 -10.54 -12.41
N GLU A 258 21.70 -10.19 -11.63
CA GLU A 258 21.97 -8.82 -11.19
C GLU A 258 22.27 -7.90 -12.38
N ALA A 259 23.23 -8.29 -13.23
CA ALA A 259 23.59 -7.54 -14.43
C ALA A 259 22.36 -7.33 -15.34
N ARG A 260 21.55 -8.39 -15.54
CA ARG A 260 20.31 -8.27 -16.32
C ARG A 260 19.34 -7.26 -15.72
N LEU A 261 19.18 -7.25 -14.39
CA LEU A 261 18.29 -6.31 -13.70
C LEU A 261 18.77 -4.86 -13.85
N TYR A 262 20.04 -4.58 -13.51
CA TYR A 262 20.58 -3.23 -13.44
C TYR A 262 20.87 -2.64 -14.83
N ASP A 263 21.43 -3.43 -15.74
CA ASP A 263 21.90 -2.94 -17.02
C ASP A 263 20.83 -2.96 -18.10
N CYS A 264 19.73 -3.70 -17.90
CA CYS A 264 18.70 -3.89 -18.94
C CYS A 264 17.27 -3.70 -18.43
N LYS A 265 16.84 -4.47 -17.42
CA LYS A 265 15.42 -4.54 -17.04
C LYS A 265 14.86 -3.19 -16.58
N TRP A 266 15.59 -2.43 -15.76
CA TRP A 266 15.13 -1.10 -15.31
C TRP A 266 15.02 -0.09 -16.46
N TYR A 267 15.95 -0.11 -17.41
CA TYR A 267 15.89 0.76 -18.58
C TYR A 267 14.77 0.35 -19.55
N ALA A 268 14.48 -0.96 -19.66
CA ALA A 268 13.30 -1.44 -20.37
C ALA A 268 12.01 -0.92 -19.70
N ALA A 269 11.91 -0.98 -18.37
CA ALA A 269 10.77 -0.43 -17.64
C ALA A 269 10.59 1.08 -17.90
N LEU A 270 11.67 1.85 -17.88
CA LEU A 270 11.66 3.29 -18.22
C LEU A 270 11.21 3.55 -19.66
N ALA A 271 11.70 2.77 -20.64
CA ALA A 271 11.25 2.87 -22.03
C ALA A 271 9.74 2.62 -22.17
N TYR A 272 9.21 1.64 -21.43
CA TYR A 272 7.77 1.37 -21.38
C TYR A 272 6.97 2.53 -20.78
N VAL A 273 7.45 3.10 -19.65
CA VAL A 273 6.82 4.27 -19.01
C VAL A 273 6.76 5.45 -19.98
N ARG A 274 7.84 5.70 -20.72
CA ARG A 274 7.94 6.74 -21.76
C ARG A 274 6.94 6.52 -22.88
N ALA A 275 6.97 5.34 -23.51
CA ALA A 275 6.12 5.01 -24.65
C ALA A 275 4.63 5.16 -24.34
N ASN A 276 4.22 4.81 -23.12
CA ASN A 276 2.82 4.89 -22.68
C ASN A 276 2.45 6.23 -22.04
N ARG A 277 3.39 7.18 -21.91
CA ARG A 277 3.22 8.49 -21.24
C ARG A 277 2.48 8.35 -19.89
N LEU A 278 2.93 7.41 -19.06
CA LEU A 278 2.30 7.13 -17.76
C LEU A 278 2.48 8.28 -16.76
N ASN A 279 3.47 9.14 -17.01
CA ASN A 279 3.66 10.42 -16.36
C ASN A 279 3.43 11.52 -17.41
N ARG A 280 2.54 12.49 -17.15
CA ARG A 280 2.09 13.45 -18.17
C ARG A 280 1.58 14.76 -17.59
N ASN A 281 1.69 15.83 -18.39
CA ASN A 281 1.01 17.09 -18.10
C ASN A 281 -0.51 16.91 -18.27
N VAL A 282 -1.27 17.42 -17.32
CA VAL A 282 -2.74 17.47 -17.36
C VAL A 282 -3.27 18.90 -17.47
N ILE A 283 -2.46 19.88 -17.06
CA ILE A 283 -2.64 21.30 -17.34
C ILE A 283 -1.32 21.79 -17.92
N GLU A 284 -1.36 22.43 -19.07
CA GLU A 284 -0.20 23.03 -19.72
C GLU A 284 -0.61 24.24 -20.58
N GLY A 285 0.33 25.16 -20.72
CA GLY A 285 0.27 26.34 -21.56
C GLY A 285 1.64 26.68 -22.16
N PRO A 286 1.69 27.51 -23.22
CA PRO A 286 2.92 27.81 -23.95
C PRO A 286 3.91 28.69 -23.18
N ALA A 287 3.48 29.33 -22.09
CA ALA A 287 4.26 30.26 -21.29
C ALA A 287 4.26 29.87 -19.79
N ASP A 288 4.16 28.57 -19.51
CA ASP A 288 4.20 28.07 -18.14
C ASP A 288 5.54 28.37 -17.50
N VAL A 289 5.51 28.86 -16.25
CA VAL A 289 6.71 29.19 -15.47
C VAL A 289 6.68 28.59 -14.07
N PHE A 290 5.55 28.07 -13.60
CA PHE A 290 5.42 27.38 -12.31
C PHE A 290 4.85 25.97 -12.53
N GLY A 291 5.60 24.95 -12.14
CA GLY A 291 5.20 23.55 -12.24
C GLY A 291 4.70 22.99 -10.91
N LEU A 292 3.63 22.22 -10.98
CA LEU A 292 3.15 21.36 -9.91
C LEU A 292 3.32 19.92 -10.38
N ILE A 293 3.92 19.06 -9.57
CA ILE A 293 4.05 17.63 -9.87
C ILE A 293 3.50 16.81 -8.70
N ALA A 294 2.58 15.89 -8.99
CA ALA A 294 1.88 15.14 -7.95
C ALA A 294 1.48 13.72 -8.40
N SER A 295 1.31 12.82 -7.43
CA SER A 295 0.94 11.42 -7.63
C SER A 295 -0.19 10.98 -6.68
N GLY A 296 -0.85 9.86 -6.98
CA GLY A 296 -1.85 9.24 -6.10
C GLY A 296 -2.91 10.21 -5.58
N LYS A 297 -3.23 10.14 -4.28
CA LYS A 297 -4.18 11.06 -3.64
C LYS A 297 -3.70 12.50 -3.63
N ALA A 298 -2.40 12.75 -3.44
CA ALA A 298 -1.82 14.09 -3.47
C ALA A 298 -2.10 14.82 -4.80
N TYR A 299 -2.23 14.10 -5.93
CA TYR A 299 -2.70 14.68 -7.18
C TYR A 299 -4.13 15.23 -7.09
N ASN A 300 -5.07 14.46 -6.53
CA ASN A 300 -6.45 14.94 -6.35
C ASN A 300 -6.51 16.09 -5.36
N ASP A 301 -5.75 16.01 -4.26
CA ASP A 301 -5.70 17.10 -3.28
C ASP A 301 -5.08 18.37 -3.87
N THR A 302 -4.11 18.24 -4.78
CA THR A 302 -3.54 19.38 -5.52
C THR A 302 -4.59 20.00 -6.44
N ARG A 303 -5.41 19.19 -7.14
CA ARG A 303 -6.52 19.74 -7.95
C ARG A 303 -7.56 20.42 -7.07
N GLN A 304 -7.89 19.84 -5.93
CA GLN A 304 -8.82 20.46 -4.97
C GLN A 304 -8.23 21.77 -4.43
N ALA A 305 -6.94 21.80 -4.08
CA ALA A 305 -6.25 23.00 -3.62
C ALA A 305 -6.29 24.13 -4.67
N LEU A 306 -6.06 23.81 -5.95
CA LEU A 306 -6.20 24.79 -7.03
C LEU A 306 -7.63 25.36 -7.11
N LEU A 307 -8.65 24.49 -7.06
CA LEU A 307 -10.05 24.93 -7.03
C LEU A 307 -10.38 25.76 -5.79
N ASP A 308 -9.88 25.36 -4.63
CA ASP A 308 -10.09 26.05 -3.36
C ASP A 308 -9.45 27.44 -3.37
N LEU A 309 -8.38 27.67 -4.15
CA LEU A 309 -7.77 28.99 -4.40
C LEU A 309 -8.47 29.80 -5.50
N GLY A 310 -9.54 29.26 -6.11
CA GLY A 310 -10.22 29.88 -7.24
C GLY A 310 -9.45 29.77 -8.57
N LEU A 311 -8.50 28.82 -8.67
CA LEU A 311 -7.66 28.58 -9.83
C LEU A 311 -8.19 27.39 -10.63
N ASP A 312 -9.16 27.66 -11.50
CA ASP A 312 -9.60 26.69 -12.50
C ASP A 312 -8.52 26.48 -13.58
N GLU A 313 -8.71 25.51 -14.49
CA GLU A 313 -7.70 25.23 -15.52
C GLU A 313 -7.45 26.42 -16.45
N SER A 314 -8.47 27.24 -16.72
CA SER A 314 -8.32 28.44 -17.55
C SER A 314 -7.43 29.48 -16.87
N THR A 315 -7.63 29.71 -15.58
CA THR A 315 -6.81 30.60 -14.76
C THR A 315 -5.40 30.05 -14.59
N CYS A 316 -5.24 28.73 -14.39
CA CYS A 316 -3.92 28.10 -14.35
C CYS A 316 -3.12 28.37 -15.62
N ARG A 317 -3.71 28.14 -16.81
CA ARG A 317 -3.05 28.43 -18.10
C ARG A 317 -2.70 29.92 -18.25
N ARG A 318 -3.59 30.82 -17.84
CA ARG A 318 -3.35 32.28 -17.89
C ARG A 318 -2.23 32.74 -16.95
N LEU A 319 -2.08 32.10 -15.79
CA LEU A 319 -1.02 32.40 -14.83
C LEU A 319 0.30 31.69 -15.13
N GLY A 320 0.33 30.80 -16.12
CA GLY A 320 1.50 30.00 -16.47
C GLY A 320 1.78 28.89 -15.45
N ILE A 321 0.73 28.20 -14.99
CA ILE A 321 0.82 27.04 -14.09
C ILE A 321 0.68 25.75 -14.90
N ARG A 322 1.70 24.89 -14.81
CA ARG A 322 1.70 23.52 -15.35
C ARG A 322 1.39 22.53 -14.24
N LEU A 323 0.54 21.54 -14.49
CA LEU A 323 0.30 20.43 -13.56
C LEU A 323 0.66 19.11 -14.22
N HIS A 324 1.63 18.40 -13.64
CA HIS A 324 2.11 17.09 -14.07
C HIS A 324 1.62 16.01 -13.13
N LYS A 325 0.96 15.00 -13.72
CA LYS A 325 0.48 13.82 -13.01
C LYS A 325 1.48 12.68 -13.19
N VAL A 326 1.89 12.09 -12.08
CA VAL A 326 2.79 10.93 -12.04
C VAL A 326 1.99 9.67 -11.72
N GLY A 327 1.92 8.73 -12.67
CA GLY A 327 1.31 7.42 -12.49
C GLY A 327 2.31 6.35 -12.03
N VAL A 328 3.59 6.50 -12.40
CA VAL A 328 4.71 5.65 -11.95
C VAL A 328 5.71 6.52 -11.21
N VAL A 329 5.76 6.35 -9.89
CA VAL A 329 6.56 7.20 -8.98
C VAL A 329 8.01 6.75 -8.85
N TRP A 330 8.31 5.51 -9.21
CA TRP A 330 9.67 4.99 -9.28
C TRP A 330 9.76 3.86 -10.33
N PRO A 331 10.83 3.77 -11.13
CA PRO A 331 11.77 4.86 -11.40
C PRO A 331 11.03 6.00 -12.15
N LEU A 332 11.33 7.25 -11.81
CA LEU A 332 10.85 8.40 -12.54
C LEU A 332 11.53 8.44 -13.93
N GLU A 333 10.77 8.72 -14.99
CA GLU A 333 11.31 8.68 -16.36
C GLU A 333 11.87 10.04 -16.78
N ALA A 334 13.18 10.08 -16.98
CA ALA A 334 13.92 11.32 -17.12
C ALA A 334 13.54 12.18 -18.34
N GLN A 335 13.08 11.59 -19.44
CA GLN A 335 12.72 12.38 -20.63
C GLN A 335 11.40 13.12 -20.40
N LEU A 336 10.37 12.43 -19.91
CA LEU A 336 9.08 13.01 -19.56
C LEU A 336 9.23 14.05 -18.43
N THR A 337 10.09 13.79 -17.44
CA THR A 337 10.38 14.75 -16.38
C THR A 337 11.08 16.00 -16.90
N ARG A 338 12.07 15.84 -17.79
CA ARG A 338 12.77 16.98 -18.40
C ARG A 338 11.86 17.77 -19.33
N GLU A 339 11.01 17.12 -20.13
CA GLU A 339 9.94 17.77 -20.91
C GLU A 339 9.04 18.62 -20.00
N PHE A 340 8.63 18.06 -18.85
CA PHE A 340 7.87 18.81 -17.85
C PHE A 340 8.63 20.01 -17.29
N ALA A 341 9.92 19.88 -17.00
CA ALA A 341 10.74 20.94 -16.41
C ALA A 341 11.05 22.11 -17.36
N GLN A 342 11.04 21.88 -18.68
CA GLN A 342 11.38 22.91 -19.66
C GLN A 342 10.46 24.14 -19.57
N GLY A 343 11.10 25.32 -19.54
CA GLY A 343 10.43 26.63 -19.46
C GLY A 343 10.02 27.05 -18.04
N LEU A 344 10.09 26.15 -17.07
CA LEU A 344 9.70 26.45 -15.70
C LEU A 344 10.79 27.23 -14.96
N ARG A 345 10.38 28.17 -14.11
CA ARG A 345 11.25 28.83 -13.13
C ARG A 345 11.31 28.05 -11.83
N GLU A 346 10.20 27.42 -11.45
CA GLU A 346 10.08 26.66 -10.21
C GLU A 346 9.13 25.48 -10.36
N ILE A 347 9.44 24.38 -9.69
CA ILE A 347 8.59 23.20 -9.52
C ILE A 347 8.31 23.01 -8.02
N LEU A 348 7.04 22.82 -7.67
CA LEU A 348 6.60 22.32 -6.38
C LEU A 348 6.16 20.85 -6.50
N VAL A 349 6.85 19.98 -5.77
CA VAL A 349 6.56 18.55 -5.67
C VAL A 349 5.57 18.32 -4.54
N VAL A 350 4.39 17.81 -4.90
CA VAL A 350 3.31 17.48 -3.97
C VAL A 350 3.16 15.96 -3.90
N GLU A 351 3.86 15.36 -2.94
CA GLU A 351 3.82 13.92 -2.68
C GLU A 351 3.49 13.63 -1.21
N GLU A 352 2.88 12.47 -0.94
CA GLU A 352 2.56 12.04 0.41
C GLU A 352 3.77 11.39 1.10
N LYS A 353 3.82 11.53 2.42
CA LYS A 353 4.90 11.00 3.26
C LYS A 353 6.28 11.51 2.85
N ARG A 354 7.32 10.67 2.87
CA ARG A 354 8.70 11.06 2.57
C ARG A 354 8.93 11.14 1.06
N GLN A 355 9.97 11.86 0.68
CA GLN A 355 10.29 12.18 -0.70
C GLN A 355 10.72 10.96 -1.51
N VAL A 356 10.06 10.75 -2.64
CA VAL A 356 10.44 9.79 -3.69
C VAL A 356 10.59 10.50 -5.01
N ILE A 357 9.59 11.31 -5.39
CA ILE A 357 9.61 12.09 -6.63
C ILE A 357 10.60 13.25 -6.51
N GLU A 358 10.59 13.98 -5.39
CA GLU A 358 11.45 15.17 -5.22
C GLU A 358 12.94 14.85 -5.39
N TYR A 359 13.41 13.74 -4.80
CA TYR A 359 14.81 13.33 -4.93
C TYR A 359 15.19 12.93 -6.36
N GLN A 360 14.34 12.15 -7.04
CA GLN A 360 14.60 11.73 -8.41
C GLN A 360 14.58 12.92 -9.38
N LEU A 361 13.61 13.82 -9.21
CA LEU A 361 13.52 15.05 -10.01
C LEU A 361 14.78 15.90 -9.87
N LYS A 362 15.29 16.09 -8.64
CA LYS A 362 16.54 16.82 -8.41
C LYS A 362 17.72 16.12 -9.08
N GLU A 363 17.84 14.80 -8.94
CA GLU A 363 18.92 14.01 -9.57
C GLU A 363 18.90 14.13 -11.11
N GLU A 364 17.73 14.00 -11.73
CA GLU A 364 17.57 14.06 -13.18
C GLU A 364 17.91 15.43 -13.79
N LEU A 365 17.80 16.50 -12.98
CA LEU A 365 18.07 17.88 -13.35
C LEU A 365 19.49 18.35 -12.97
N TYR A 366 20.11 17.79 -11.92
CA TYR A 366 21.37 18.31 -11.35
C TYR A 366 22.58 18.22 -12.29
N ASN A 367 22.64 17.21 -13.17
CA ASN A 367 23.68 17.09 -14.20
C ASN A 367 23.15 17.37 -15.62
N TRP A 368 21.96 17.96 -15.72
CA TRP A 368 21.42 18.38 -17.00
C TRP A 368 22.02 19.73 -17.45
N ARG A 369 21.38 20.46 -18.36
CA ARG A 369 21.86 21.77 -18.82
C ARG A 369 21.35 22.89 -17.91
N SER A 370 22.24 23.77 -17.44
CA SER A 370 21.94 24.74 -16.36
C SER A 370 20.94 25.83 -16.74
N ASP A 371 20.80 26.14 -18.03
CA ASP A 371 19.89 27.14 -18.60
C ASP A 371 18.40 26.79 -18.46
N VAL A 372 18.07 25.53 -18.14
CA VAL A 372 16.69 25.03 -18.07
C VAL A 372 16.38 24.30 -16.76
N ARG A 373 17.19 24.50 -15.72
CA ARG A 373 16.95 23.91 -14.39
C ARG A 373 16.07 24.84 -13.57
N PRO A 374 14.80 24.49 -13.30
CA PRO A 374 13.98 25.23 -12.35
C PRO A 374 14.47 25.04 -10.92
N ASN A 375 14.10 25.96 -10.04
CA ASN A 375 14.12 25.70 -8.60
C ASN A 375 13.18 24.52 -8.28
N VAL A 376 13.60 23.57 -7.46
CA VAL A 376 12.77 22.40 -7.10
C VAL A 376 12.53 22.40 -5.59
N LEU A 377 11.27 22.58 -5.22
CA LEU A 377 10.78 22.57 -3.86
C LEU A 377 9.80 21.42 -3.65
N GLY A 378 9.60 21.03 -2.40
CA GLY A 378 8.61 20.01 -2.04
C GLY A 378 8.34 20.08 -0.56
N LYS A 379 9.03 19.25 0.22
CA LYS A 379 8.86 19.26 1.68
C LYS A 379 9.38 20.52 2.34
N PHE A 380 10.46 21.09 1.80
CA PHE A 380 11.12 22.26 2.35
C PHE A 380 11.22 23.37 1.30
N ASP A 381 11.17 24.61 1.74
CA ASP A 381 11.46 25.78 0.90
C ASP A 381 12.92 26.20 0.98
N GLU A 382 13.27 27.23 0.19
CA GLU A 382 14.51 27.96 0.36
C GLU A 382 14.45 28.77 1.64
N GLY A 383 15.42 28.54 2.53
CA GLY A 383 15.49 29.25 3.80
C GLY A 383 15.61 30.75 3.63
N ASP A 384 15.40 31.50 4.71
CA ASP A 384 15.64 32.94 4.73
C ASP A 384 17.15 33.20 4.85
N ASP A 385 17.91 32.97 3.77
CA ASP A 385 19.33 33.33 3.79
C ASP A 385 19.50 34.82 3.48
N ALA A 386 20.04 35.56 4.46
CA ALA A 386 20.33 36.99 4.41
C ALA A 386 21.42 37.34 3.37
N ALA A 387 22.08 36.34 2.77
CA ALA A 387 23.14 36.51 1.78
C ALA A 387 22.65 36.62 0.30
N GLY A 388 21.34 36.55 0.04
CA GLY A 388 20.78 36.79 -1.30
C GLY A 388 21.07 35.72 -2.36
N GLY A 389 21.55 34.54 -1.94
CA GLY A 389 21.74 33.38 -2.83
C GLY A 389 20.55 32.42 -2.82
N HIS A 390 20.41 31.65 -3.91
CA HIS A 390 19.44 30.55 -4.00
C HIS A 390 19.97 29.29 -3.29
N PHE A 391 20.01 29.32 -1.96
CA PHE A 391 20.42 28.17 -1.14
C PHE A 391 19.21 27.65 -0.36
N GLY A 392 18.82 26.39 -0.59
CA GLY A 392 17.59 25.84 -0.03
C GLY A 392 17.46 24.33 -0.24
N GLY A 393 16.56 23.71 0.53
CA GLY A 393 16.32 22.27 0.51
C GLY A 393 16.67 21.60 1.83
N GLU A 394 16.25 20.33 1.95
CA GLU A 394 16.32 19.54 3.18
C GLU A 394 17.70 19.49 3.84
N TRP A 395 18.76 19.42 3.04
CA TRP A 395 20.12 19.25 3.52
C TRP A 395 20.94 20.55 3.51
N SER A 396 20.30 21.69 3.24
CA SER A 396 20.95 22.99 3.20
C SER A 396 21.05 23.65 4.57
N LEU A 397 20.35 23.13 5.58
CA LEU A 397 20.33 23.63 6.95
C LEU A 397 20.52 22.48 7.95
N PRO A 398 21.16 22.72 9.12
CA PRO A 398 21.31 21.69 10.16
C PRO A 398 19.97 21.11 10.66
N ASN A 399 18.92 21.95 10.68
CA ASN A 399 17.55 21.52 10.96
C ASN A 399 16.60 22.13 9.91
N PRO A 400 16.18 21.36 8.89
CA PRO A 400 15.31 21.88 7.83
C PRO A 400 13.86 22.11 8.27
N THR A 401 13.46 21.64 9.45
CA THR A 401 12.05 21.68 9.87
C THR A 401 11.49 23.09 10.04
N SER A 402 12.34 24.10 10.32
CA SER A 402 11.93 25.51 10.36
C SER A 402 11.46 26.06 9.00
N HIS A 403 11.77 25.36 7.91
CA HIS A 403 11.47 25.71 6.53
C HIS A 403 10.53 24.69 5.87
N THR A 404 9.71 24.01 6.68
CA THR A 404 8.74 23.04 6.16
C THR A 404 7.67 23.75 5.32
N LEU A 405 7.60 23.40 4.04
CA LEU A 405 6.58 23.85 3.10
C LEU A 405 5.43 22.85 3.02
N LEU A 406 5.75 21.56 2.90
CA LEU A 406 4.80 20.46 2.90
C LEU A 406 5.27 19.40 3.89
N ARG A 407 4.37 18.89 4.72
CA ARG A 407 4.75 17.91 5.75
C ARG A 407 5.09 16.54 5.14
N ALA A 408 6.06 15.86 5.75
CA ALA A 408 6.41 14.47 5.44
C ALA A 408 5.77 13.46 6.41
N ASN A 409 5.24 13.93 7.55
CA ASN A 409 4.48 13.14 8.51
C ASN A 409 2.96 13.36 8.32
N ALA A 410 2.14 12.49 8.95
CA ALA A 410 0.69 12.47 8.81
C ALA A 410 0.21 12.36 7.34
N ASP A 411 -1.06 12.68 7.07
CA ASP A 411 -1.68 12.80 5.75
C ASP A 411 -1.28 14.11 5.06
N LEU A 412 -1.63 14.34 3.80
CA LEU A 412 -1.51 15.68 3.17
C LEU A 412 -2.93 16.17 2.83
N SER A 413 -3.27 17.40 3.25
CA SER A 413 -4.59 17.98 3.05
C SER A 413 -4.60 19.03 1.93
N PRO A 414 -5.73 19.21 1.21
CA PRO A 414 -5.87 20.27 0.21
C PRO A 414 -5.56 21.66 0.75
N ALA A 415 -5.92 21.96 2.01
CA ALA A 415 -5.67 23.26 2.63
C ALA A 415 -4.16 23.55 2.82
N LEU A 416 -3.37 22.55 3.22
CA LEU A 416 -1.91 22.70 3.34
C LEU A 416 -1.27 22.94 1.96
N ILE A 417 -1.72 22.19 0.95
CA ILE A 417 -1.24 22.34 -0.43
C ILE A 417 -1.64 23.72 -0.99
N ALA A 418 -2.87 24.17 -0.75
CA ALA A 418 -3.36 25.48 -1.19
C ALA A 418 -2.51 26.62 -0.63
N ARG A 419 -2.18 26.57 0.68
CA ARG A 419 -1.29 27.55 1.31
C ARG A 419 0.11 27.54 0.71
N ALA A 420 0.68 26.36 0.45
CA ALA A 420 1.98 26.23 -0.20
C ALA A 420 1.95 26.84 -1.61
N ILE A 421 0.96 26.46 -2.45
CA ILE A 421 0.80 26.99 -3.81
C ILE A 421 0.64 28.51 -3.79
N ALA A 422 -0.25 29.06 -2.95
CA ALA A 422 -0.49 30.50 -2.87
C ALA A 422 0.77 31.27 -2.47
N ARG A 423 1.53 30.75 -1.49
CA ARG A 423 2.81 31.33 -1.07
C ARG A 423 3.80 31.39 -2.24
N ARG A 424 3.91 30.31 -3.03
CA ARG A 424 4.79 30.27 -4.21
C ARG A 424 4.32 31.20 -5.33
N LEU A 425 3.03 31.24 -5.63
CA LEU A 425 2.47 32.13 -6.66
C LEU A 425 2.71 33.61 -6.35
N LYS A 426 2.60 34.01 -5.08
CA LYS A 426 2.96 35.37 -4.63
C LYS A 426 4.46 35.63 -4.80
N LYS A 427 5.31 34.71 -4.33
CA LYS A 427 6.78 34.84 -4.41
C LYS A 427 7.29 34.95 -5.85
N LEU A 428 6.70 34.20 -6.78
CA LEU A 428 7.05 34.23 -8.21
C LEU A 428 6.48 35.44 -8.97
N GLY A 429 5.70 36.29 -8.30
CA GLY A 429 5.04 37.45 -8.90
C GLY A 429 3.93 37.09 -9.89
N LEU A 430 3.37 35.87 -9.78
CA LEU A 430 2.27 35.39 -10.62
C LEU A 430 0.90 35.82 -10.05
N ALA A 431 0.80 35.95 -8.73
CA ALA A 431 -0.32 36.56 -8.04
C ALA A 431 0.15 37.88 -7.40
N ARG A 432 0.40 38.91 -8.22
CA ARG A 432 0.89 40.22 -7.74
C ARG A 432 -0.11 40.87 -6.80
N GLU A 433 0.39 41.49 -5.74
CA GLU A 433 -0.42 42.27 -4.81
C GLU A 433 -1.24 43.34 -5.56
N GLY A 434 -2.52 43.47 -5.22
CA GLY A 434 -3.46 44.35 -5.91
C GLY A 434 -4.06 43.80 -7.23
N SER A 435 -3.63 42.63 -7.72
CA SER A 435 -4.31 41.97 -8.84
C SER A 435 -5.62 41.30 -8.40
N ASP A 436 -6.60 41.22 -9.31
CA ASP A 436 -7.87 40.50 -9.08
C ASP A 436 -7.63 39.03 -8.70
N THR A 437 -6.66 38.38 -9.34
CA THR A 437 -6.26 37.01 -8.99
C THR A 437 -5.79 36.91 -7.53
N ALA A 438 -4.91 37.82 -7.08
CA ALA A 438 -4.39 37.80 -5.71
C ALA A 438 -5.50 38.08 -4.69
N ALA A 439 -6.37 39.05 -4.95
CA ALA A 439 -7.49 39.38 -4.09
C ALA A 439 -8.47 38.20 -3.93
N ARG A 440 -8.80 37.51 -5.03
CA ARG A 440 -9.64 36.30 -4.99
C ARG A 440 -8.97 35.18 -4.20
N MET A 441 -7.70 34.90 -4.50
CA MET A 441 -6.94 33.87 -3.82
C MET A 441 -6.88 34.11 -2.30
N ASP A 442 -6.68 35.36 -1.87
CA ASP A 442 -6.64 35.74 -0.46
C ASP A 442 -8.00 35.63 0.23
N ALA A 443 -9.09 35.99 -0.45
CA ALA A 443 -10.44 35.78 0.06
C ALA A 443 -10.74 34.29 0.26
N HIS A 444 -10.32 33.45 -0.69
CA HIS A 444 -10.46 32.00 -0.62
C HIS A 444 -9.64 31.38 0.52
N LEU A 445 -8.38 31.82 0.70
CA LEU A 445 -7.54 31.42 1.84
C LEU A 445 -8.17 31.80 3.18
N ALA A 446 -8.72 33.01 3.29
CA ALA A 446 -9.41 33.45 4.52
C ALA A 446 -10.61 32.56 4.87
N VAL A 447 -11.33 32.06 3.86
CA VAL A 447 -12.43 31.08 4.05
C VAL A 447 -11.90 29.74 4.53
N LEU A 448 -10.79 29.25 3.97
CA LEU A 448 -10.13 28.01 4.43
C LEU A 448 -9.70 28.13 5.89
N ASP A 449 -9.03 29.23 6.25
CA ASP A 449 -8.57 29.49 7.62
C ASP A 449 -9.74 29.65 8.60
N ALA A 450 -10.88 30.19 8.16
CA ALA A 450 -12.09 30.26 8.97
C ALA A 450 -12.69 28.87 9.22
N LYS A 451 -12.76 28.00 8.19
CA LYS A 451 -13.25 26.63 8.32
C LYS A 451 -12.38 25.78 9.23
N GLU A 452 -11.06 25.88 9.10
CA GLU A 452 -10.12 25.15 9.94
C GLU A 452 -10.18 25.60 11.41
N ARG A 453 -10.24 26.91 11.67
CA ARG A 453 -10.48 27.44 13.03
C ARG A 453 -11.81 26.97 13.60
N ALA A 454 -12.86 26.88 12.79
CA ALA A 454 -14.16 26.37 13.24
C ALA A 454 -14.10 24.88 13.61
N MET A 455 -13.42 24.03 12.82
CA MET A 455 -13.19 22.63 13.17
C MET A 455 -12.38 22.48 14.46
N HIS A 456 -11.27 23.21 14.60
CA HIS A 456 -10.48 23.17 15.84
C HIS A 456 -11.25 23.69 17.06
N ALA A 457 -12.08 24.73 16.90
CA ALA A 457 -12.93 25.23 17.97
C ALA A 457 -14.03 24.23 18.36
N LEU A 458 -14.54 23.44 17.41
CA LEU A 458 -15.44 22.32 17.68
C LEU A 458 -14.73 21.22 18.48
N ASP A 459 -13.52 20.82 18.07
CA ASP A 459 -12.70 19.84 18.81
C ASP A 459 -12.44 20.27 20.25
N LEU A 460 -12.10 21.56 20.47
CA LEU A 460 -11.86 22.14 21.80
C LEU A 460 -13.15 22.29 22.64
N ARG A 461 -14.30 22.58 22.02
CA ARG A 461 -15.59 22.61 22.72
C ARG A 461 -16.04 21.20 23.11
N THR A 462 -15.74 20.20 22.29
CA THR A 462 -15.88 18.79 22.65
C THR A 462 -14.78 18.29 23.58
N SER A 463 -13.65 18.99 23.76
CA SER A 463 -12.61 18.57 24.70
C SER A 463 -12.95 18.90 26.16
N GLY A 464 -13.87 19.85 26.41
CA GLY A 464 -14.44 20.11 27.74
C GLY A 464 -15.41 19.00 28.21
N SER A 465 -15.98 18.27 27.26
CA SER A 465 -16.72 17.04 27.47
C SER A 465 -16.16 16.00 26.53
N LYS A 466 -14.89 15.54 26.73
CA LYS A 466 -14.16 14.57 25.88
C LYS A 466 -15.17 13.93 24.94
N ALA A 467 -15.32 14.41 23.69
CA ALA A 467 -16.14 13.70 22.72
C ALA A 467 -15.64 12.28 22.87
N ALA A 468 -16.50 11.40 23.39
CA ALA A 468 -16.03 10.13 23.91
C ALA A 468 -15.56 9.39 22.68
N GLU A 469 -14.28 9.53 22.34
CA GLU A 469 -13.60 8.72 21.36
C GLU A 469 -13.94 7.33 21.85
N ARG A 470 -14.79 6.65 21.07
CA ARG A 470 -15.20 5.30 21.39
C ARG A 470 -13.94 4.47 21.26
N GLN A 471 -13.20 4.40 22.35
CA GLN A 471 -11.98 3.63 22.44
C GLN A 471 -12.38 2.20 22.06
N PRO A 472 -11.72 1.61 21.05
CA PRO A 472 -12.00 0.23 20.71
C PRO A 472 -11.92 -0.61 21.96
N TRP A 473 -12.95 -1.43 22.20
CA TRP A 473 -13.04 -2.31 23.37
C TRP A 473 -13.28 -3.74 22.94
N PHE A 474 -13.01 -4.70 23.84
CA PHE A 474 -13.33 -6.10 23.57
C PHE A 474 -14.83 -6.29 23.40
N CYS A 475 -15.21 -7.19 22.49
CA CYS A 475 -16.59 -7.62 22.35
C CYS A 475 -17.14 -8.12 23.70
N ALA A 476 -18.44 -7.90 23.93
CA ALA A 476 -19.11 -8.43 25.11
C ALA A 476 -18.95 -9.96 25.16
N GLY A 477 -18.58 -10.50 26.33
CA GLY A 477 -18.33 -11.94 26.49
C GLY A 477 -17.02 -12.46 25.89
N CYS A 478 -16.20 -11.62 25.28
CA CYS A 478 -14.92 -12.06 24.71
C CYS A 478 -13.96 -12.54 25.82
N PRO A 479 -13.37 -13.76 25.72
CA PRO A 479 -12.41 -14.28 26.70
C PRO A 479 -11.19 -13.37 26.95
N HIS A 480 -10.87 -12.49 25.99
CA HIS A 480 -9.83 -11.48 26.11
C HIS A 480 -10.02 -10.55 27.33
N ASN A 481 -11.26 -10.34 27.80
CA ASN A 481 -11.56 -9.48 28.95
C ASN A 481 -10.92 -9.95 30.26
N THR A 482 -10.78 -11.26 30.44
CA THR A 482 -10.18 -11.87 31.63
C THR A 482 -8.74 -12.30 31.35
N SER A 483 -8.48 -12.93 30.20
CA SER A 483 -7.18 -13.52 29.89
C SER A 483 -6.05 -12.53 29.65
N THR A 484 -6.37 -11.26 29.35
CA THR A 484 -5.35 -10.20 29.24
C THR A 484 -4.87 -9.67 30.59
N ARG A 485 -5.57 -9.96 31.70
CA ARG A 485 -5.10 -9.67 33.06
C ARG A 485 -3.85 -10.49 33.39
N VAL A 486 -3.01 -9.96 34.27
CA VAL A 486 -1.81 -10.62 34.79
C VAL A 486 -1.83 -10.59 36.33
N PRO A 487 -1.10 -11.51 37.00
CA PRO A 487 -0.95 -11.47 38.45
C PRO A 487 -0.38 -10.13 38.94
N GLU A 488 -0.69 -9.76 40.17
CA GLU A 488 -0.13 -8.57 40.81
C GLU A 488 1.41 -8.62 40.79
N GLY A 489 2.04 -7.47 40.50
CA GLY A 489 3.49 -7.36 40.36
C GLY A 489 4.08 -7.91 39.05
N SER A 490 3.26 -8.48 38.16
CA SER A 490 3.69 -8.94 36.83
C SER A 490 3.30 -7.95 35.73
N ARG A 491 3.95 -8.06 34.56
CA ARG A 491 3.51 -7.37 33.35
C ARG A 491 3.30 -8.31 32.18
N ALA A 492 2.46 -7.88 31.24
CA ALA A 492 2.35 -8.48 29.91
C ALA A 492 2.93 -7.56 28.84
N MET A 493 3.41 -8.16 27.75
CA MET A 493 3.67 -7.47 26.49
C MET A 493 2.48 -7.68 25.54
N ALA A 494 2.11 -6.63 24.80
CA ALA A 494 1.01 -6.70 23.84
C ALA A 494 1.48 -7.27 22.50
N GLY A 495 0.65 -8.13 21.93
CA GLY A 495 0.72 -8.52 20.51
C GLY A 495 -0.16 -7.66 19.61
N ILE A 496 0.05 -7.76 18.31
CA ILE A 496 -0.80 -7.07 17.33
C ILE A 496 -2.18 -7.74 17.27
N GLY A 497 -3.25 -6.95 17.12
CA GLY A 497 -4.64 -7.41 17.10
C GLY A 497 -5.38 -6.97 18.35
N CYS A 498 -6.31 -7.78 18.86
CA CYS A 498 -7.07 -7.44 20.07
C CYS A 498 -6.13 -7.20 21.27
N HIS A 499 -4.98 -7.88 21.36
CA HIS A 499 -4.05 -7.70 22.48
C HIS A 499 -3.42 -6.31 22.53
N TYR A 500 -3.27 -5.63 21.39
CA TYR A 500 -2.83 -4.25 21.33
C TYR A 500 -3.77 -3.34 22.13
N MET A 501 -5.07 -3.69 22.14
CA MET A 501 -6.09 -2.96 22.87
C MET A 501 -5.95 -3.02 24.37
N ALA A 502 -5.27 -4.04 24.90
CA ALA A 502 -5.01 -4.13 26.33
C ALA A 502 -4.10 -2.99 26.85
N LEU A 503 -3.39 -2.27 25.98
CA LEU A 503 -2.54 -1.13 26.35
C LEU A 503 -3.32 0.06 26.91
N TRP A 504 -4.55 0.27 26.45
CA TRP A 504 -5.44 1.31 26.98
C TRP A 504 -6.48 0.75 27.96
N MET A 505 -6.27 -0.49 28.40
CA MET A 505 -7.02 -1.11 29.48
C MET A 505 -6.15 -1.13 30.74
N ASP A 506 -6.76 -0.98 31.90
CA ASP A 506 -6.07 -1.10 33.20
C ASP A 506 -5.69 -2.57 33.47
N ARG A 507 -4.61 -3.03 32.82
CA ARG A 507 -4.23 -4.46 32.65
C ARG A 507 -2.74 -4.75 32.76
N SER A 508 -1.93 -3.84 33.30
CA SER A 508 -0.45 -4.00 33.42
C SER A 508 0.22 -4.56 32.16
N THR A 509 -0.29 -4.16 30.99
CA THR A 509 0.23 -4.54 29.68
C THR A 509 1.00 -3.36 29.13
N LEU A 510 2.27 -3.57 28.75
CA LEU A 510 3.19 -2.51 28.36
C LEU A 510 3.92 -2.87 27.08
N GLY A 511 4.11 -1.86 26.23
CA GLY A 511 4.81 -2.00 24.97
C GLY A 511 4.12 -2.94 23.97
N PHE A 512 4.66 -2.98 22.76
CA PHE A 512 4.21 -3.85 21.68
C PHE A 512 5.36 -4.07 20.70
N THR A 513 5.17 -4.99 19.77
CA THR A 513 6.14 -5.30 18.71
C THR A 513 5.38 -5.69 17.44
N GLN A 514 6.09 -5.88 16.33
CA GLN A 514 5.50 -6.33 15.07
C GLN A 514 4.87 -7.73 15.21
N MET A 515 3.87 -8.00 14.37
CA MET A 515 3.21 -9.30 14.30
C MET A 515 4.22 -10.42 13.99
N GLY A 516 4.22 -11.46 14.81
CA GLY A 516 5.18 -12.56 14.78
C GLY A 516 6.46 -12.34 15.61
N GLY A 517 6.62 -11.16 16.23
CA GLY A 517 7.74 -10.86 17.15
C GLY A 517 7.34 -10.89 18.63
N GLU A 518 6.07 -11.12 18.94
CA GLU A 518 5.53 -11.07 20.30
C GLU A 518 6.35 -11.91 21.28
N GLY A 519 6.65 -11.36 22.46
CA GLY A 519 7.44 -12.05 23.48
C GLY A 519 8.96 -12.00 23.27
N VAL A 520 9.44 -11.97 22.02
CA VAL A 520 10.89 -11.99 21.70
C VAL A 520 11.67 -10.80 22.25
N PRO A 521 11.11 -9.56 22.40
CA PRO A 521 11.82 -8.48 23.09
C PRO A 521 12.33 -8.86 24.48
N TRP A 522 11.69 -9.83 25.15
CA TRP A 522 12.17 -10.37 26.43
C TRP A 522 13.54 -11.01 26.34
N VAL A 523 13.87 -11.66 25.21
CA VAL A 523 15.20 -12.25 24.98
C VAL A 523 16.30 -11.20 25.11
N GLY A 524 16.05 -9.98 24.63
CA GLY A 524 16.98 -8.86 24.76
C GLY A 524 16.92 -8.14 26.11
N GLN A 525 15.79 -8.20 26.83
CA GLN A 525 15.61 -7.50 28.11
C GLN A 525 16.12 -8.32 29.30
N GLN A 526 15.86 -9.64 29.30
CA GLN A 526 16.08 -10.54 30.44
C GLN A 526 17.51 -10.50 31.02
N PRO A 527 18.59 -10.39 30.23
CA PRO A 527 19.95 -10.30 30.78
C PRO A 527 20.26 -8.99 31.53
N PHE A 528 19.42 -7.95 31.41
CA PHE A 528 19.70 -6.59 31.91
C PHE A 528 18.68 -6.08 32.93
N THR A 529 17.84 -6.97 33.47
CA THR A 529 16.81 -6.63 34.43
C THR A 529 16.79 -7.62 35.59
N THR A 530 16.27 -7.18 36.74
CA THR A 530 15.97 -8.06 37.88
C THR A 530 14.57 -8.68 37.78
N GLU A 531 13.76 -8.28 36.79
CA GLU A 531 12.46 -8.88 36.51
C GLU A 531 12.65 -10.35 36.13
N PRO A 532 12.07 -11.31 36.88
CA PRO A 532 12.38 -12.73 36.67
C PRO A 532 11.56 -13.36 35.54
N HIS A 533 10.45 -12.73 35.14
CA HIS A 533 9.42 -13.34 34.29
C HIS A 533 8.51 -12.27 33.68
N VAL A 534 8.01 -12.54 32.46
CA VAL A 534 7.00 -11.71 31.80
C VAL A 534 5.93 -12.58 31.13
N PHE A 535 4.78 -11.98 30.85
CA PHE A 535 3.73 -12.58 30.02
C PHE A 535 3.75 -11.99 28.60
N ALA A 536 3.40 -12.79 27.59
CA ALA A 536 3.16 -12.31 26.23
C ALA A 536 1.76 -12.74 25.78
N ASN A 537 0.93 -11.76 25.40
CA ASN A 537 -0.39 -12.04 24.83
C ASN A 537 -0.27 -12.28 23.31
N LEU A 538 -0.76 -13.43 22.84
CA LEU A 538 -0.73 -13.83 21.43
C LEU A 538 -2.11 -14.36 21.01
N GLY A 539 -2.55 -14.04 19.80
CA GLY A 539 -3.76 -14.63 19.22
C GLY A 539 -3.43 -15.92 18.48
N ASP A 540 -4.37 -16.84 18.38
CA ASP A 540 -4.28 -18.03 17.52
C ASP A 540 -4.00 -17.69 16.04
N GLY A 541 -4.59 -16.61 15.51
CA GLY A 541 -4.28 -16.12 14.17
C GLY A 541 -2.83 -15.66 14.02
N THR A 542 -2.28 -14.96 15.03
CA THR A 542 -0.87 -14.56 15.04
C THR A 542 0.04 -15.77 15.21
N TYR A 543 -0.32 -16.70 16.09
CA TYR A 543 0.38 -17.97 16.26
C TYR A 543 0.52 -18.71 14.92
N PHE A 544 -0.58 -18.83 14.15
CA PHE A 544 -0.58 -19.45 12.83
C PHE A 544 0.26 -18.68 11.80
N HIS A 545 0.16 -17.35 11.79
CA HIS A 545 0.85 -16.49 10.83
C HIS A 545 2.38 -16.55 10.96
N SER A 546 2.92 -16.30 12.15
CA SER A 546 4.37 -16.29 12.41
C SER A 546 4.74 -16.37 13.90
N GLY A 547 3.78 -16.29 14.82
CA GLY A 547 4.02 -16.28 16.27
C GLY A 547 4.60 -17.60 16.80
N ILE A 548 4.41 -18.72 16.09
CA ILE A 548 5.15 -19.96 16.39
C ILE A 548 6.67 -19.77 16.34
N LEU A 549 7.19 -18.94 15.43
CA LEU A 549 8.63 -18.66 15.33
C LEU A 549 9.13 -17.85 16.53
N ALA A 550 8.32 -16.93 17.05
CA ALA A 550 8.64 -16.19 18.27
C ALA A 550 8.73 -17.10 19.51
N ILE A 551 7.79 -18.04 19.65
CA ILE A 551 7.81 -19.04 20.72
C ILE A 551 9.05 -19.92 20.58
N ARG A 552 9.34 -20.43 19.38
CA ARG A 552 10.56 -21.21 19.10
C ARG A 552 11.83 -20.46 19.46
N GLN A 553 11.91 -19.16 19.13
CA GLN A 553 13.05 -18.32 19.51
C GLN A 553 13.20 -18.18 21.03
N ALA A 554 12.11 -18.01 21.76
CA ALA A 554 12.15 -17.92 23.22
C ALA A 554 12.60 -19.25 23.86
N ILE A 555 12.16 -20.38 23.32
CA ILE A 555 12.62 -21.71 23.75
C ILE A 555 14.11 -21.87 23.47
N ALA A 556 14.56 -21.56 22.25
CA ALA A 556 15.96 -21.66 21.87
C ALA A 556 16.87 -20.75 22.71
N ALA A 557 16.39 -19.58 23.11
CA ALA A 557 17.11 -18.65 23.99
C ALA A 557 17.07 -19.05 25.47
N GLY A 558 16.25 -20.03 25.87
CA GLY A 558 16.12 -20.48 27.26
C GLY A 558 15.56 -19.40 28.21
N VAL A 559 14.77 -18.44 27.72
CA VAL A 559 14.25 -17.34 28.54
C VAL A 559 12.98 -17.72 29.30
N ASN A 560 12.83 -17.20 30.52
CA ASN A 560 11.66 -17.44 31.36
C ASN A 560 10.49 -16.52 30.97
N ILE A 561 9.53 -17.01 30.19
CA ILE A 561 8.37 -16.26 29.69
C ILE A 561 7.13 -17.15 29.61
N THR A 562 5.96 -16.58 29.88
CA THR A 562 4.66 -17.24 29.66
C THR A 562 3.94 -16.65 28.46
N TYR A 563 3.76 -17.45 27.41
CA TYR A 563 2.87 -17.10 26.30
C TYR A 563 1.42 -17.46 26.64
N LYS A 564 0.53 -16.47 26.54
CA LYS A 564 -0.92 -16.67 26.59
C LYS A 564 -1.42 -16.66 25.15
N ILE A 565 -1.76 -17.84 24.62
CA ILE A 565 -2.38 -17.98 23.29
C ILE A 565 -3.89 -17.95 23.47
N LEU A 566 -4.52 -16.87 23.01
CA LEU A 566 -5.95 -16.64 23.11
C LEU A 566 -6.60 -17.15 21.82
N TYR A 567 -7.36 -18.24 21.96
CA TYR A 567 -8.04 -18.90 20.84
C TYR A 567 -9.44 -18.33 20.64
N ASN A 568 -9.74 -17.89 19.42
CA ASN A 568 -11.06 -17.39 19.01
C ASN A 568 -11.49 -17.86 17.60
N ASP A 569 -10.69 -18.70 16.96
CA ASP A 569 -10.90 -19.33 15.65
C ASP A 569 -11.05 -18.34 14.47
N ALA A 570 -10.70 -17.06 14.68
CA ALA A 570 -10.93 -16.03 13.68
C ALA A 570 -9.88 -14.90 13.73
N VAL A 571 -9.50 -14.39 12.57
CA VAL A 571 -8.74 -13.14 12.48
C VAL A 571 -9.70 -11.95 12.66
N ALA A 572 -9.97 -11.63 13.92
CA ALA A 572 -11.07 -10.77 14.34
C ALA A 572 -10.98 -9.33 13.79
N MET A 573 -9.85 -8.66 13.97
CA MET A 573 -9.68 -7.23 13.64
C MET A 573 -9.77 -6.92 12.13
N THR A 574 -9.64 -7.92 11.26
CA THR A 574 -9.68 -7.74 9.80
C THR A 574 -10.99 -8.17 9.16
N GLY A 575 -12.02 -8.48 9.96
CA GLY A 575 -13.35 -8.86 9.47
C GLY A 575 -13.77 -10.30 9.75
N GLY A 576 -13.11 -11.00 10.69
CA GLY A 576 -13.57 -12.30 11.20
C GLY A 576 -13.35 -13.47 10.25
N GLN A 577 -12.30 -13.43 9.43
CA GLN A 577 -11.95 -14.53 8.53
C GLN A 577 -11.48 -15.75 9.33
N GLN A 578 -11.79 -16.96 8.83
CA GLN A 578 -11.28 -18.21 9.38
C GLN A 578 -9.74 -18.26 9.34
N ILE A 579 -9.14 -18.91 10.33
CA ILE A 579 -7.69 -19.16 10.40
C ILE A 579 -7.36 -20.43 9.61
N GLY A 580 -6.51 -20.27 8.58
CA GLY A 580 -6.23 -21.33 7.63
C GLY A 580 -7.43 -21.66 6.72
N GLU A 581 -7.20 -22.49 5.71
CA GLU A 581 -8.23 -22.90 4.74
C GLU A 581 -8.58 -24.39 4.82
N ARG A 582 -7.97 -25.11 5.76
CA ARG A 582 -8.23 -26.54 5.93
C ARG A 582 -9.53 -26.75 6.72
N PRO A 583 -10.39 -27.70 6.32
CA PRO A 583 -11.64 -28.02 7.03
C PRO A 583 -11.44 -28.37 8.50
N GLU A 584 -10.31 -28.99 8.85
CA GLU A 584 -9.97 -29.35 10.23
C GLU A 584 -9.54 -28.16 11.11
N GLY A 585 -9.34 -26.98 10.52
CA GLY A 585 -8.94 -25.77 11.23
C GLY A 585 -7.60 -25.88 11.97
N HIS A 586 -7.37 -24.94 12.90
CA HIS A 586 -6.21 -24.93 13.79
C HIS A 586 -6.69 -25.08 15.25
N SER A 587 -7.17 -26.27 15.59
CA SER A 587 -7.79 -26.56 16.89
C SER A 587 -6.83 -26.38 18.08
N VAL A 588 -7.40 -26.17 19.27
CA VAL A 588 -6.64 -26.10 20.54
C VAL A 588 -5.75 -27.33 20.76
N LEU A 589 -6.22 -28.53 20.39
CA LEU A 589 -5.43 -29.75 20.53
C LEU A 589 -4.25 -29.82 19.55
N GLN A 590 -4.39 -29.29 18.34
CA GLN A 590 -3.27 -29.19 17.39
C GLN A 590 -2.22 -28.18 17.87
N ILE A 591 -2.67 -27.02 18.38
CA ILE A 591 -1.79 -26.02 19.00
C ILE A 591 -1.02 -26.67 20.18
N MET A 592 -1.71 -27.41 21.04
CA MET A 592 -1.10 -28.15 22.15
C MET A 592 0.01 -29.10 21.66
N ASN A 593 -0.30 -29.97 20.69
CA ASN A 593 0.67 -30.94 20.18
C ASN A 593 1.88 -30.27 19.50
N SER A 594 1.65 -29.20 18.75
CA SER A 594 2.72 -28.42 18.13
C SER A 594 3.63 -27.79 19.17
N LEU A 595 3.08 -27.10 20.18
CA LEU A 595 3.87 -26.44 21.22
C LEU A 595 4.68 -27.42 22.07
N LEU A 596 4.11 -28.58 22.39
CA LEU A 596 4.85 -29.63 23.09
C LEU A 596 6.02 -30.16 22.25
N SER A 597 5.82 -30.29 20.94
CA SER A 597 6.88 -30.68 20.00
C SER A 597 7.96 -29.60 19.84
N GLU A 598 7.61 -28.32 20.00
CA GLU A 598 8.60 -27.23 20.07
C GLU A 598 9.43 -27.26 21.37
N GLY A 599 8.95 -27.93 22.43
CA GLY A 599 9.66 -28.07 23.69
C GLY A 599 9.23 -27.09 24.79
N VAL A 600 7.97 -26.64 24.80
CA VAL A 600 7.47 -25.84 25.94
C VAL A 600 7.52 -26.64 27.24
N ALA A 601 8.08 -26.04 28.30
CA ALA A 601 8.28 -26.73 29.58
C ALA A 601 6.97 -27.04 30.33
N ARG A 602 5.95 -26.20 30.15
CA ARG A 602 4.62 -26.37 30.77
C ARG A 602 3.54 -25.83 29.84
N LEU A 603 2.47 -26.58 29.69
CA LEU A 603 1.29 -26.20 28.92
C LEU A 603 0.02 -26.45 29.73
N VAL A 604 -0.86 -25.45 29.77
CA VAL A 604 -2.17 -25.52 30.40
C VAL A 604 -3.21 -24.97 29.44
N ILE A 605 -4.27 -25.73 29.20
CA ILE A 605 -5.44 -25.27 28.46
C ILE A 605 -6.40 -24.67 29.48
N VAL A 606 -6.85 -23.43 29.25
CA VAL A 606 -7.82 -22.76 30.12
C VAL A 606 -9.09 -22.52 29.31
N SER A 607 -10.24 -22.98 29.82
CA SER A 607 -11.55 -22.77 29.19
C SER A 607 -12.60 -22.45 30.24
N ASP A 608 -13.58 -21.63 29.86
CA ASP A 608 -14.86 -21.46 30.54
C ASP A 608 -15.73 -22.75 30.56
N GLN A 609 -15.43 -23.69 29.66
CA GLN A 609 -16.12 -24.97 29.47
C GLN A 609 -15.10 -26.13 29.46
N PRO A 610 -14.39 -26.39 30.57
CA PRO A 610 -13.34 -27.42 30.62
C PRO A 610 -13.90 -28.83 30.33
N GLU A 611 -15.19 -29.07 30.60
CA GLU A 611 -15.87 -30.33 30.34
C GLU A 611 -15.91 -30.73 28.86
N LYS A 612 -15.77 -29.78 27.93
CA LYS A 612 -15.72 -30.09 26.48
C LYS A 612 -14.48 -30.88 26.07
N TYR A 613 -13.46 -30.90 26.93
CA TYR A 613 -12.24 -31.67 26.72
C TYR A 613 -12.26 -33.03 27.44
N ARG A 614 -13.37 -33.42 28.07
CA ARG A 614 -13.51 -34.78 28.62
C ARG A 614 -13.45 -35.81 27.49
N GLY A 615 -12.49 -36.73 27.57
CA GLY A 615 -12.26 -37.73 26.53
C GLY A 615 -11.46 -37.22 25.32
N ALA A 616 -11.04 -35.94 25.32
CA ALA A 616 -10.10 -35.46 24.32
C ALA A 616 -8.71 -36.10 24.51
N ALA A 617 -7.99 -36.32 23.41
CA ALA A 617 -6.64 -36.87 23.42
C ALA A 617 -5.62 -35.81 23.91
N LEU A 618 -5.62 -35.54 25.21
CA LEU A 618 -4.66 -34.63 25.85
C LEU A 618 -3.30 -35.30 25.96
N ALA A 619 -2.24 -34.57 25.65
CA ALA A 619 -0.88 -35.04 25.84
C ALA A 619 -0.51 -35.13 27.33
N GLN A 620 0.45 -36.01 27.65
CA GLN A 620 0.88 -36.22 29.03
C GLN A 620 1.39 -34.93 29.67
N GLY A 621 0.93 -34.64 30.89
CA GLY A 621 1.34 -33.45 31.65
C GLY A 621 0.56 -32.17 31.30
N VAL A 622 -0.37 -32.21 30.34
CA VAL A 622 -1.26 -31.08 30.03
C VAL A 622 -2.49 -31.13 30.93
N ALA A 623 -2.74 -30.04 31.64
CA ALA A 623 -3.97 -29.83 32.40
C ALA A 623 -4.98 -28.97 31.61
N VAL A 624 -6.26 -29.24 31.80
CA VAL A 624 -7.37 -28.38 31.37
C VAL A 624 -8.00 -27.78 32.62
N LEU A 625 -8.03 -26.45 32.71
CA LEU A 625 -8.61 -25.68 33.81
C LEU A 625 -9.84 -24.90 33.37
#